data_AF-A0A9P6BBN3-F1
#
_entry.id   AF-A0A9P6BBN3-F1
#
_cell.length_a   1.000
_cell.length_b   1.000
_cell.length_c   1.000
_cell.angle_alpha   90.00
_cell.angle_beta   90.00
_cell.angle_gamma   90.00
#
_symmetry.space_group_name_H-M   'P 1'
#
loop_
_entity.id
_entity.type
_entity.pdbx_description
1 polymer ?
#
loop_
_entity_poly.entity_id
_entity_poly.type
_entity_poly.pdbx_seq_one_letter_code
_entity_poly.pdbx_strand_id
1 'polypeptide(L)'
;MATIPLALRSPYLNVWTETMSLDGTARNSTGDIWPTLWNKHVAGWAGLVRVDGQSYRWQGQGGATNTAQTVSGSIRMSPTRTTFNTIAGPVQLTITYLSPLE
;
A
#
# COMPACT_ATOMS: atom_id res chain seq x y z
N MET A 1 -1.80 -8.00 14.73
CA MET A 1 -1.33 -7.11 13.65
C MET A 1 -0.98 -7.98 12.46
N ALA A 2 -1.59 -7.78 11.30
CA ALA A 2 -1.24 -8.52 10.08
C ALA A 2 -0.33 -7.66 9.19
N THR A 3 0.73 -8.27 8.65
CA THR A 3 1.72 -7.62 7.79
C THR A 3 1.67 -8.30 6.42
N ILE A 4 1.71 -7.50 5.36
CA ILE A 4 1.49 -7.93 3.98
C ILE A 4 2.76 -7.64 3.18
N PRO A 5 3.36 -8.63 2.49
CA PRO A 5 4.52 -8.39 1.64
C PRO A 5 4.11 -7.59 0.40
N LEU A 6 4.89 -6.56 0.09
CA LEU A 6 4.79 -5.80 -1.15
C LEU A 6 5.85 -6.27 -2.15
N ALA A 7 7.12 -6.30 -1.77
CA ALA A 7 8.19 -6.72 -2.66
C ALA A 7 9.26 -7.50 -1.91
N LEU A 8 9.64 -8.66 -2.45
CA LEU A 8 10.66 -9.56 -1.90
C LEU A 8 11.71 -9.84 -2.99
N ARG A 9 12.98 -9.54 -2.71
CA ARG A 9 14.16 -9.97 -3.48
C ARG A 9 15.35 -10.09 -2.53
N SER A 10 15.87 -11.30 -2.41
CA SER A 10 17.02 -11.57 -1.56
C SER A 10 18.31 -10.97 -2.16
N PRO A 11 19.23 -10.40 -1.35
CA PRO A 11 19.12 -10.15 0.10
C PRO A 11 18.66 -8.73 0.48
N TYR A 12 18.45 -7.83 -0.49
CA TYR A 12 18.41 -6.38 -0.24
C TYR A 12 17.03 -5.72 -0.29
N LEU A 13 15.99 -6.36 -0.85
CA LEU A 13 14.66 -5.76 -0.96
C LEU A 13 13.63 -6.64 -0.24
N ASN A 14 13.09 -6.13 0.86
CA ASN A 14 12.08 -6.83 1.63
C ASN A 14 11.09 -5.82 2.23
N VAL A 15 10.11 -5.41 1.43
CA VAL A 15 9.18 -4.31 1.72
C VAL A 15 7.81 -4.86 2.09
N TRP A 16 7.25 -4.33 3.18
CA TRP A 16 5.99 -4.76 3.78
C TRP A 16 5.08 -3.58 4.07
N THR A 17 3.79 -3.84 4.15
CA THR A 17 2.78 -2.88 4.65
C THR A 17 1.96 -3.51 5.77
N GLU A 18 1.47 -2.68 6.69
CA GLU A 18 0.65 -3.11 7.83
C GLU A 18 -0.83 -2.76 7.57
N THR A 19 -1.76 -3.60 8.03
CA THR A 19 -3.22 -3.32 7.95
C THR A 19 -3.77 -2.65 9.22
N MET A 20 -2.95 -2.55 10.26
CA MET A 20 -3.25 -1.86 11.52
C MET A 20 -2.14 -0.86 11.81
N SER A 21 -2.50 0.26 12.42
CA SER A 21 -1.56 1.24 12.95
C SER A 21 -0.85 0.73 14.22
N LEU A 22 0.28 1.34 14.56
CA LEU A 22 1.02 1.08 15.80
C LEU A 22 0.19 1.35 17.07
N ASP A 23 -0.80 2.25 17.00
CA ASP A 23 -1.76 2.55 18.07
C ASP A 23 -2.96 1.58 18.13
N GLY A 24 -2.92 0.50 17.34
CA GLY A 24 -3.97 -0.52 17.31
C GLY A 24 -5.22 -0.14 16.50
N THR A 25 -5.24 1.04 15.86
CA THR A 25 -6.36 1.43 15.00
C THR A 25 -6.38 0.61 13.70
N ALA A 26 -7.53 -0.01 13.42
CA ALA A 26 -7.77 -0.66 12.13
C ALA A 26 -7.81 0.39 11.04
N ARG A 27 -7.06 0.20 9.96
CA ARG A 27 -6.97 1.18 8.88
C ARG A 27 -7.84 0.79 7.70
N ASN A 28 -8.67 1.74 7.26
CA ASN A 28 -9.47 1.62 6.04
C ASN A 28 -8.63 1.74 4.75
N SER A 29 -7.34 2.08 4.83
CA SER A 29 -6.43 2.20 3.69
C SER A 29 -4.97 2.04 4.09
N THR A 30 -4.16 1.42 3.23
CA THR A 30 -2.69 1.45 3.32
C THR A 30 -2.11 2.82 2.99
N GLY A 31 -2.92 3.78 2.53
CA GLY A 31 -2.52 5.16 2.23
C GLY A 31 -2.10 5.99 3.44
N ASP A 32 -2.34 5.54 4.68
CA ASP A 32 -1.92 6.26 5.90
C ASP A 32 -0.62 5.78 6.50
N ILE A 33 0.07 4.82 5.88
CA ILE A 33 1.34 4.31 6.39
C ILE A 33 2.38 4.23 5.31
N TRP A 34 3.61 4.48 5.72
CA TRP A 34 4.75 4.11 4.91
C TRP A 34 4.95 2.59 4.96
N PRO A 35 5.15 1.94 3.82
CA PRO A 35 5.67 0.60 3.82
C PRO A 35 7.08 0.60 4.43
N THR A 36 7.42 -0.48 5.10
CA THR A 36 8.68 -0.62 5.83
C THR A 36 9.48 -1.81 5.33
N LEU A 37 10.80 -1.72 5.49
CA LEU A 37 11.68 -2.86 5.38
C LEU A 37 11.49 -3.81 6.57
N TRP A 38 12.05 -5.02 6.47
CA TRP A 38 12.02 -6.02 7.55
C TRP A 38 12.50 -5.49 8.91
N ASN A 39 13.43 -4.52 8.90
CA ASN A 39 14.00 -3.87 10.08
C ASN A 39 13.23 -2.60 10.49
N LYS A 40 11.99 -2.41 10.02
CA LYS A 40 11.12 -1.25 10.28
C LYS A 40 11.59 0.09 9.73
N HIS A 41 12.69 0.14 8.96
CA HIS A 41 13.03 1.35 8.23
C HIS A 41 11.99 1.67 7.16
N VAL A 42 11.59 2.94 7.06
CA VAL A 42 10.65 3.40 6.04
C VAL A 42 11.24 3.20 4.65
N ALA A 43 10.52 2.48 3.78
CA ALA A 43 10.91 2.29 2.38
C ALA A 43 10.58 3.51 1.50
N GLY A 44 9.67 4.39 1.98
CA GLY A 44 9.34 5.66 1.34
C GLY A 44 8.49 5.54 0.07
N TRP A 45 7.88 4.38 -0.20
CA TRP A 45 7.06 4.19 -1.39
C TRP A 45 5.68 4.83 -1.23
N ALA A 46 5.36 5.77 -2.12
CA ALA A 46 4.04 6.36 -2.23
C ALA A 46 3.32 5.85 -3.48
N GLY A 47 2.03 5.56 -3.33
CA GLY A 47 1.13 5.19 -4.40
C GLY A 47 0.04 6.24 -4.56
N LEU A 48 0.08 6.98 -5.68
CA LEU A 48 -0.79 8.10 -5.98
C LEU A 48 -1.44 7.93 -7.36
N VAL A 49 -2.74 8.21 -7.47
CA VAL A 49 -3.47 8.29 -8.74
C VAL A 49 -4.25 9.59 -8.78
N ARG A 50 -4.49 10.14 -9.97
CA ARG A 50 -5.42 11.25 -10.15
C ARG A 50 -6.62 10.77 -10.97
N VAL A 51 -7.81 10.98 -10.42
CA VAL A 51 -9.11 10.67 -11.06
C VAL A 51 -9.91 11.95 -11.08
N ASP A 52 -10.33 12.39 -12.27
CA ASP A 52 -11.15 13.60 -12.46
C ASP A 52 -10.63 14.86 -11.76
N GLY A 53 -9.30 15.07 -11.81
CA GLY A 53 -8.64 16.21 -11.17
C GLY A 53 -8.36 16.04 -9.67
N GLN A 54 -9.02 15.08 -9.01
CA GLN A 54 -8.79 14.77 -7.60
C GLN A 54 -7.67 13.73 -7.45
N SER A 55 -6.72 13.99 -6.54
CA SER A 55 -5.62 13.07 -6.28
C SER A 55 -6.01 12.12 -5.14
N TYR A 56 -5.74 10.83 -5.32
CA TYR A 56 -5.99 9.78 -4.33
C TYR A 56 -4.70 9.05 -4.01
N ARG A 57 -4.52 8.64 -2.76
CA ARG A 57 -3.41 7.79 -2.31
C ARG A 57 -3.91 6.44 -1.84
N TRP A 58 -3.25 5.39 -2.31
CA TRP A 58 -3.50 4.01 -1.83
C TRP A 58 -2.35 3.47 -0.97
N GLN A 59 -1.17 4.10 -0.99
CA GLN A 59 -0.02 3.66 -0.19
C GLN A 59 0.90 4.83 0.16
N GLY A 60 1.46 4.82 1.36
CA GLY A 60 2.39 5.85 1.80
C GLY A 60 1.70 7.17 2.13
N GLN A 61 2.22 7.88 3.12
CA GLN A 61 1.70 9.21 3.50
C GLN A 61 2.15 10.33 2.55
N GLY A 62 2.54 10.00 1.32
CA GLY A 62 2.94 10.97 0.31
C GLY A 62 1.74 11.72 -0.30
N GLY A 63 2.04 12.73 -1.11
CA GLY A 63 1.05 13.56 -1.81
C GLY A 63 0.94 14.97 -1.26
N ALA A 64 0.16 15.81 -1.94
CA ALA A 64 -0.15 17.17 -1.51
C ALA A 64 -1.28 17.18 -0.46
N THR A 65 -1.50 18.32 0.21
CA THR A 65 -2.53 18.51 1.26
C THR A 65 -3.93 18.05 0.86
N ASN A 66 -4.28 18.12 -0.43
CA ASN A 66 -5.61 17.76 -0.94
C ASN A 66 -5.70 16.32 -1.49
N THR A 67 -4.76 15.44 -1.12
CA THR A 67 -4.77 14.05 -1.56
C THR A 67 -5.74 13.23 -0.70
N ALA A 68 -6.83 12.76 -1.31
CA ALA A 68 -7.81 11.89 -0.64
C ALA A 68 -7.24 10.48 -0.46
N GLN A 69 -7.78 9.72 0.49
CA GLN A 69 -7.44 8.30 0.60
C GLN A 69 -8.35 7.47 -0.30
N THR A 70 -7.79 6.39 -0.86
CA THR A 70 -8.63 5.37 -1.47
C THR A 70 -9.33 4.53 -0.40
N VAL A 71 -10.51 4.03 -0.72
CA VAL A 71 -11.24 3.10 0.16
C VAL A 71 -10.71 1.68 -0.07
N SER A 72 -10.25 0.99 0.97
CA SER A 72 -9.82 -0.41 0.82
C SER A 72 -10.99 -1.31 0.46
N GLY A 73 -10.79 -2.14 -0.55
CA GLY A 73 -11.68 -3.26 -0.87
C GLY A 73 -11.08 -4.57 -0.36
N SER A 74 -10.60 -5.39 -1.29
CA SER A 74 -10.06 -6.72 -0.99
C SER A 74 -8.56 -6.81 -1.17
N ILE A 75 -7.93 -7.69 -0.38
CA ILE A 75 -6.52 -8.03 -0.49
C ILE A 75 -6.42 -9.52 -0.79
N ARG A 76 -5.69 -9.88 -1.84
CA ARG A 76 -5.39 -11.28 -2.18
C ARG A 76 -3.89 -11.47 -2.24
N MET A 77 -3.40 -12.36 -1.40
CA MET A 77 -1.99 -12.75 -1.36
C MET A 77 -1.82 -14.13 -1.97
N SER A 78 -0.75 -14.31 -2.74
CA SER A 78 -0.29 -15.59 -3.28
C SER A 78 1.24 -15.61 -3.27
N PRO A 79 1.89 -16.78 -3.42
CA PRO A 79 3.34 -16.88 -3.30
C PRO A 79 4.13 -15.95 -4.22
N THR A 80 3.57 -15.56 -5.37
CA THR A 80 4.24 -14.75 -6.40
C THR A 80 3.73 -13.31 -6.52
N ARG A 81 2.60 -12.98 -5.87
CA ARG A 81 1.96 -11.67 -6.00
C ARG A 81 1.03 -11.33 -4.84
N THR A 82 0.95 -10.04 -4.54
CA THR A 82 -0.03 -9.43 -3.64
C THR A 82 -0.87 -8.45 -4.44
N THR A 83 -2.19 -8.64 -4.47
CA THR A 83 -3.13 -7.76 -5.18
C THR A 83 -4.06 -7.04 -4.21
N PHE A 84 -4.14 -5.73 -4.33
CA PHE A 84 -5.08 -4.85 -3.63
C PHE A 84 -6.13 -4.34 -4.61
N ASN A 85 -7.40 -4.46 -4.23
CA ASN A 85 -8.49 -3.77 -4.90
C ASN A 85 -8.93 -2.61 -4.00
N THR A 86 -8.89 -1.38 -4.52
CA THR A 86 -9.24 -0.18 -3.78
C THR A 86 -10.03 0.78 -4.66
N ILE A 87 -10.81 1.68 -4.07
CA ILE A 87 -11.68 2.60 -4.81
C ILE A 87 -11.13 4.03 -4.68
N ALA A 88 -10.90 4.68 -5.81
CA ALA A 88 -10.47 6.07 -5.95
C ALA A 88 -11.59 6.87 -6.62
N GLY A 89 -12.42 7.52 -5.81
CA GLY A 89 -13.60 8.24 -6.32
C GLY A 89 -14.51 7.30 -7.12
N PRO A 90 -14.81 7.59 -8.39
CA PRO A 90 -15.67 6.74 -9.22
C PRO A 90 -14.97 5.51 -9.81
N VAL A 91 -13.66 5.33 -9.61
CA VAL A 91 -12.87 4.27 -10.27
C VAL A 91 -12.38 3.23 -9.26
N GLN A 92 -12.48 1.95 -9.62
CA GLN A 92 -11.81 0.88 -8.90
C GLN A 92 -10.40 0.66 -9.45
N LEU A 93 -9.41 0.65 -8.58
CA LEU A 93 -8.02 0.36 -8.87
C LEU A 93 -7.68 -1.07 -8.44
N THR A 94 -6.96 -1.79 -9.30
CA THR A 94 -6.34 -3.07 -8.97
C THR A 94 -4.83 -2.89 -9.00
N ILE A 95 -4.21 -2.90 -7.82
CA ILE A 95 -2.75 -2.75 -7.65
C ILE A 95 -2.17 -4.13 -7.39
N THR A 96 -1.22 -4.56 -8.22
CA THR A 96 -0.52 -5.83 -8.04
C THR A 96 0.95 -5.56 -7.77
N TYR A 97 1.42 -6.04 -6.62
CA TYR A 97 2.83 -6.13 -6.32
C TYR A 97 3.31 -7.54 -6.61
N LEU A 98 4.51 -7.66 -7.18
CA LEU A 98 5.13 -8.93 -7.56
C LEU A 98 6.21 -9.29 -6.54
N SER A 99 6.25 -10.56 -6.15
CA SER A 99 7.20 -11.06 -5.18
C SER A 99 7.34 -12.58 -5.31
N PRO A 100 8.49 -13.18 -5.64
CA PRO A 100 9.79 -12.53 -5.77
C PRO A 100 9.97 -11.76 -7.08
N LEU A 101 10.82 -10.74 -7.05
CA LEU A 101 11.34 -10.03 -8.23
C LEU A 101 12.72 -10.62 -8.57
N GLU A 102 12.89 -11.21 -9.75
CA GLU A 102 14.21 -11.69 -10.24
C GLU A 102 14.97 -10.60 -10.99
#